data_AF-A0A2X2C3R1-F1
#
_entry.id   AF-A0A2X2C3R1-F1
#
_cell.length_a   1.000
_cell.length_b   1.000
_cell.length_c   1.000
_cell.angle_alpha   90.00
_cell.angle_beta   90.00
_cell.angle_gamma   90.00
#
_symmetry.space_group_name_H-M   'P 1'
#
loop_
_entity.id
_entity.type
_entity.pdbx_description
1 polymer ?
#
loop_
_entity_poly.entity_id
_entity_poly.type
_entity_poly.pdbx_seq_one_letter_code
_entity_poly.pdbx_strand_id
1 'polypeptide(L)' 'MHVVLMAMGIGPGDEVITPSQTWVSTINIITLLGAEPVMVDIDRDTLMVSAESVKKSDYPKNQSNYPCALCRSAL' A
#
# COMPACT_ATOMS: atom_id res chain seq x y z
N MET A 1 5.40 -8.95 9.17
CA MET A 1 5.04 -8.21 7.95
C MET A 1 5.41 -8.98 6.68
N HIS A 2 6.65 -9.42 6.46
CA HIS A 2 7.00 -10.19 5.25
C HIS A 2 6.18 -11.48 5.06
N VAL A 3 6.04 -12.30 6.11
CA VAL A 3 5.25 -13.55 6.06
C VAL A 3 3.78 -13.29 5.71
N VAL A 4 3.22 -12.16 6.16
CA VAL A 4 1.81 -11.81 5.91
C VAL A 4 1.61 -11.47 4.43
N LEU A 5 2.50 -10.66 3.86
CA LEU A 5 2.45 -10.30 2.43
C LEU A 5 2.64 -11.54 1.54
N MET A 6 3.55 -12.44 1.91
CA MET A 6 3.71 -13.74 1.23
C MET A 6 2.47 -14.63 1.36
N ALA A 7 1.87 -14.73 2.55
CA ALA A 7 0.66 -15.51 2.78
C ALA A 7 -0.54 -14.99 1.99
N MET A 8 -0.56 -13.69 1.68
CA MET A 8 -1.56 -13.06 0.84
C MET A 8 -1.27 -13.17 -0.66
N GLY A 9 -0.15 -13.80 -1.03
CA GLY A 9 0.25 -14.01 -2.41
C GLY A 9 0.59 -12.72 -3.14
N ILE A 10 1.06 -11.69 -2.42
CA ILE A 10 1.53 -10.44 -3.02
C ILE A 10 2.84 -10.71 -3.77
N GLY A 11 2.91 -10.23 -5.02
CA GLY A 11 4.06 -10.45 -5.87
C GLY A 11 4.17 -9.44 -7.02
N PRO A 12 4.92 -9.79 -8.09
CA PRO A 12 5.09 -8.93 -9.25
C PRO A 12 3.77 -8.50 -9.90
N GLY A 13 3.63 -7.19 -10.13
CA GLY A 13 2.42 -6.60 -10.71
C GLY A 13 1.34 -6.22 -9.69
N ASP A 14 1.52 -6.56 -8.41
CA ASP A 14 0.67 -6.03 -7.34
C ASP A 14 1.19 -4.67 -6.87
N GLU A 15 0.25 -3.78 -6.57
CA GLU A 15 0.52 -2.49 -5.93
C GLU A 15 0.14 -2.54 -4.44
N VAL A 16 1.00 -2.01 -3.57
CA VAL A 16 0.76 -1.97 -2.12
C VAL A 16 0.81 -0.53 -1.63
N ILE A 17 -0.32 -0.05 -1.11
CA ILE A 17 -0.43 1.28 -0.53
C ILE A 17 0.36 1.35 0.78
N THR A 18 1.19 2.38 0.92
CA THR A 18 1.94 2.68 2.14
C THR A 18 1.97 4.19 2.40
N PRO A 19 1.98 4.67 3.65
CA PRO A 19 2.26 6.07 3.93
C PRO A 19 3.63 6.50 3.38
N SER A 20 3.71 7.74 2.89
CA SER A 20 4.94 8.40 2.50
C SER A 20 5.90 8.58 3.68
N GLN A 21 5.35 8.79 4.88
CA GLN A 21 6.10 8.84 6.12
C GLN A 21 6.04 7.49 6.85
N THR A 22 7.01 6.62 6.58
CA THR A 22 7.16 5.31 7.26
C THR A 22 8.62 4.90 7.36
N TRP A 23 8.88 3.77 8.04
CA TRP A 23 10.20 3.16 8.07
C TRP A 23 10.54 2.46 6.75
N VAL A 24 11.80 2.57 6.32
CA VAL A 24 12.30 1.95 5.07
C VAL A 24 12.06 0.44 4.99
N SER A 25 11.98 -0.24 6.15
CA SER A 25 11.68 -1.68 6.21
C SER A 25 10.32 -2.04 5.62
N THR A 26 9.32 -1.16 5.71
CA THR A 26 8.00 -1.36 5.11
C THR A 26 8.11 -1.46 3.59
N ILE A 27 8.82 -0.51 2.98
CA ILE A 27 9.01 -0.44 1.52
C ILE A 27 9.88 -1.60 1.04
N ASN A 28 10.97 -1.91 1.77
CA ASN A 28 11.89 -2.98 1.39
C ASN A 28 11.20 -4.34 1.29
N ILE A 29 10.23 -4.63 2.14
CA ILE A 29 9.54 -5.92 2.09
C ILE A 29 8.60 -5.98 0.89
N ILE A 30 7.93 -4.88 0.53
CA ILE A 30 7.07 -4.80 -0.65
C ILE A 30 7.91 -5.02 -1.92
N THR A 31 9.03 -4.31 -2.02
CA THR A 31 9.93 -4.42 -3.18
C THR A 31 10.65 -5.76 -3.24
N LEU A 32 10.99 -6.37 -2.10
CA LEU A 32 11.59 -7.72 -2.04
C LEU A 32 10.66 -8.80 -2.61
N LEU A 33 9.34 -8.62 -2.50
CA LEU A 33 8.35 -9.52 -3.09
C LEU A 33 8.07 -9.22 -4.57
N GLY A 34 8.68 -8.17 -5.13
CA GLY A 34 8.49 -7.72 -6.51
C GLY A 34 7.23 -6.87 -6.72
N ALA A 35 6.51 -6.54 -5.66
CA ALA A 35 5.35 -5.64 -5.71
C ALA A 35 5.78 -4.16 -5.75
N GLU A 36 4.90 -3.30 -6.24
CA GLU A 36 5.13 -1.86 -6.36
C GLU A 36 4.56 -1.09 -5.15
N PRO A 37 5.38 -0.34 -4.40
CA PRO A 37 4.88 0.47 -3.29
C PRO A 37 4.25 1.77 -3.82
N VAL A 38 2.96 1.97 -3.53
CA VAL A 38 2.26 3.23 -3.83
C VAL A 38 2.25 4.10 -2.58
N MET A 39 3.04 5.18 -2.60
CA MET A 39 3.18 6.07 -1.46
C MET A 39 2.03 7.09 -1.40
N VAL A 40 1.37 7.15 -0.25
CA VAL A 40 0.24 8.03 0.00
C VAL A 40 0.59 9.05 1.07
N ASP A 41 0.22 10.30 0.85
CA ASP A 41 0.51 11.37 1.78
C ASP A 41 -0.27 11.22 3.10
N ILE A 42 0.33 11.72 4.17
CA ILE A 42 -0.23 11.66 5.53
C ILE A 42 -0.79 13.02 5.94
N ASP A 43 -1.75 12.99 6.85
CA ASP A 43 -2.18 14.21 7.53
C ASP A 43 -1.08 14.69 8.49
N ARG A 44 -0.78 15.99 8.46
CA ARG A 44 0.35 16.59 9.16
C ARG A 44 0.21 16.52 10.68
N ASP A 45 -1.01 16.64 11.20
CA ASP A 45 -1.26 16.78 12.63
C ASP A 45 -1.43 15.42 13.30
N THR A 46 -1.98 14.45 12.57
CA THR A 46 -2.22 13.09 13.06
C THR A 46 -1.14 12.09 12.66
N LEU A 47 -0.36 12.40 11.63
CA LEU A 47 0.62 11.51 10.99
C LEU A 47 -0.03 10.22 10.43
N MET A 48 -1.33 10.26 10.17
CA MET A 48 -2.11 9.12 9.68
C MET A 48 -2.51 9.31 8.23
N VAL A 49 -2.64 8.21 7.51
CA VAL A 49 -3.23 8.21 6.17
C VAL A 49 -4.75 8.37 6.29
N SER A 50 -5.31 9.28 5.50
CA SER A 50 -6.76 9.46 5.39
C SER A 50 -7.32 8.75 4.15
N ALA A 51 -8.62 8.40 4.18
CA ALA A 51 -9.29 7.84 3.01
C ALA A 51 -9.27 8.82 1.82
N GLU A 52 -9.23 10.13 2.07
CA GLU A 52 -9.09 11.14 1.02
C GLU A 52 -7.69 11.12 0.39
N SER A 53 -6.64 10.97 1.20
CA SER A 53 -5.27 10.86 0.72
C SER A 53 -5.12 9.65 -0.21
N VAL A 54 -5.71 8.51 0.16
CA VAL A 54 -5.71 7.30 -0.68
C VAL A 54 -6.45 7.53 -1.99
N LYS A 55 -7.63 8.17 -1.97
CA LYS A 55 -8.40 8.48 -3.20
C LYS A 55 -7.68 9.44 -4.15
N LYS A 56 -6.77 10.28 -3.63
CA LYS A 56 -5.95 11.21 -4.41
C LYS A 56 -4.70 10.56 -4.99
N SER A 57 -4.28 9.41 -4.47
CA SER A 57 -3.13 8.68 -4.99
C SER A 57 -3.39 8.11 -6.38
N ASP A 58 -2.30 7.78 -7.07
CA ASP A 58 -2.32 7.17 -8.41
C ASP A 58 -2.77 5.70 -8.41
N TYR A 59 -3.13 5.14 -7.25
CA TYR A 59 -3.64 3.78 -7.11
C TYR A 59 -4.92 3.57 -7.94
N PRO A 60 -5.07 2.41 -8.63
CA PRO A 60 -6.22 2.15 -9.49
C PRO A 60 -7.54 2.23 -8.73
N LYS A 61 -8.36 3.22 -9.11
CA LYS A 61 -9.65 3.53 -8.47
C LYS A 61 -10.74 2.47 -8.66
N ASN A 62 -10.53 1.44 -9.49
CA ASN A 62 -11.56 0.46 -9.87
C ASN A 62 -11.77 -0.69 -8.86
N GLN A 63 -10.97 -0.79 -7.80
CA GLN A 63 -11.03 -1.88 -6.80
C GLN A 63 -11.43 -1.41 -5.38
N SER A 64 -11.97 -0.19 -5.27
CA SER A 64 -12.23 0.49 -4.00
C SER A 64 -13.48 -0.04 -3.29
N ASN A 65 -13.31 -0.98 -2.35
CA ASN A 65 -14.31 -1.30 -1.31
C ASN A 65 -13.72 -1.85 0.01
N TYR A 66 -12.40 -1.84 0.23
CA TYR A 66 -11.77 -2.38 1.44
C TYR A 66 -10.87 -1.36 2.16
N PRO A 67 -10.83 -1.37 3.51
CA PRO A 67 -10.09 -0.40 4.31
C PRO A 67 -8.57 -0.57 4.18
N CYS A 68 -7.87 0.56 4.21
CA CYS A 68 -6.45 0.70 3.89
C CYS A 68 -5.54 -0.16 4.78
N ALA A 69 -4.89 -1.15 4.16
CA ALA A 69 -3.55 -1.65 4.47
C ALA A 69 -3.12 -2.71 3.44
N LEU A 70 -4.04 -3.42 2.78
CA LEU A 70 -3.74 -4.46 1.80
C LEU A 70 -4.88 -4.62 0.79
N CYS A 71 -4.63 -4.39 -0.51
CA CYS A 71 -5.53 -4.81 -1.58
C CYS A 71 -4.73 -5.35 -2.77
N ARG A 72 -4.85 -6.66 -2.98
CA ARG A 72 -4.35 -7.42 -4.14
C ARG A 72 -5.16 -7.05 -5.38
N SER A 73 -4.47 -6.77 -6.49
CA SER A 73 -5.12 -6.66 -7.79
C SER A 73 -5.50 -8.07 -8.25
N ALA A 74 -6.78 -8.41 -8.09
CA ALA A 74 -7.33 -9.65 -8.62
C ALA A 74 -8.33 -9.33 -9.73
N LEU A 75 -7.80 -9.35 -10.97
CA LEU A 75 -8.51 -9.33 -12.27
C LEU A 75 -9.36 -8.08 -12.59
#